data_AF-A0A958G6M5-F1
#
_entry.id   AF-A0A958G6M5-F1
#
_cell.length_a   1.000
_cell.length_b   1.000
_cell.length_c   1.000
_cell.angle_alpha   90.00
_cell.angle_beta   90.00
_cell.angle_gamma   90.00
#
_symmetry.space_group_name_H-M   'P 1'
#
loop_
_entity.id
_entity.type
_entity.pdbx_description
1 polymer ?
#
loop_
_entity_poly.entity_id
_entity_poly.type
_entity_poly.pdbx_seq_one_letter_code
_entity_poly.pdbx_strand_id
1 'polypeptide(L)' 'MAFTRRKFLNYLLGGGLIGWIGSVLYPIFAYLVPPKVPEANVNAVKAGAAGDFPLNSSQIVKFGRKPVILIRDDTGQFRA' A
#
# COMPACT_ATOMS: atom_id res chain seq x y z
N MET A 1 -35.66 -37.64 3.10
CA MET A 1 -35.05 -37.56 4.46
C MET A 1 -35.78 -36.51 5.26
N ALA A 2 -36.44 -36.87 6.37
CA ALA A 2 -37.17 -35.88 7.18
C ALA A 2 -36.20 -34.89 7.86
N PHE A 3 -36.50 -33.60 7.78
CA PHE A 3 -35.76 -32.54 8.46
C PHE A 3 -36.14 -32.56 9.94
N THR A 4 -35.32 -33.21 10.77
CA THR A 4 -35.53 -33.24 12.22
C THR A 4 -34.99 -31.97 12.86
N ARG A 5 -35.64 -31.49 13.93
CA ARG A 5 -35.16 -30.33 14.73
C ARG A 5 -33.68 -30.45 15.12
N ARG A 6 -33.22 -31.65 15.47
CA ARG A 6 -31.81 -31.94 15.76
C ARG A 6 -30.89 -31.71 14.56
N LYS A 7 -31.30 -32.13 13.35
CA LYS A 7 -30.53 -31.89 12.13
C LYS A 7 -30.45 -30.41 11.79
N PHE A 8 -31.56 -29.68 11.95
CA PHE A 8 -31.58 -28.22 11.78
C PHE A 8 -30.59 -27.52 12.72
N LEU A 9 -30.62 -27.85 14.02
CA LEU A 9 -29.69 -27.28 15.00
C LEU A 9 -28.23 -27.64 14.68
N ASN A 10 -27.95 -28.87 14.26
CA ASN A 10 -26.60 -29.28 13.88
C ASN A 10 -26.07 -28.49 12.68
N TYR A 11 -26.91 -28.22 11.66
CA TYR A 11 -26.52 -27.39 10.52
C TYR A 11 -26.33 -25.93 10.92
N LEU A 12 -27.21 -25.38 11.77
CA LEU A 12 -27.09 -24.00 12.24
C LEU A 12 -25.81 -23.80 13.06
N LEU A 13 -25.54 -24.68 14.01
CA LEU A 13 -24.35 -24.62 14.86
C LEU A 13 -23.07 -24.92 14.07
N GLY A 14 -23.10 -25.91 13.18
CA GLY A 14 -21.97 -26.24 12.31
C GLY A 14 -21.63 -25.11 11.34
N GLY A 15 -22.65 -24.54 10.68
CA GLY A 15 -22.48 -23.39 9.78
C GLY A 15 -22.00 -22.15 10.52
N GLY A 16 -22.54 -21.88 11.72
CA GLY A 16 -22.10 -20.80 12.59
C GLY A 16 -20.63 -20.95 13.02
N LEU A 17 -20.21 -22.16 13.39
CA LEU A 17 -18.82 -22.44 13.77
C LEU A 17 -17.86 -22.24 12.59
N ILE A 18 -18.21 -22.73 11.39
CA ILE A 18 -17.42 -22.54 10.17
C ILE A 18 -17.34 -21.05 9.81
N GLY A 19 -18.46 -20.33 9.88
CA GLY A 19 -18.50 -18.90 9.63
C GLY A 19 -17.64 -18.11 10.63
N TRP A 20 -17.68 -18.48 11.90
CA TRP A 20 -16.85 -17.88 12.95
C TRP A 20 -15.36 -18.13 12.71
N ILE A 21 -14.96 -19.37 12.41
CA ILE A 21 -13.58 -19.70 12.04
C ILE A 21 -13.13 -18.89 10.82
N GLY A 22 -13.97 -18.80 9.78
CA GLY A 22 -13.69 -17.98 8.60
C GLY A 22 -13.50 -16.50 8.94
N SER A 23 -14.34 -15.94 9.82
CA SER A 23 -14.24 -14.54 10.26
C SER A 23 -12.96 -14.24 11.04
N VAL A 24 -12.40 -15.23 11.76
CA VAL A 24 -11.13 -15.08 12.48
C VAL A 24 -9.94 -15.29 11.55
N LEU A 25 -10.00 -16.28 10.66
CA LEU A 25 -8.91 -16.59 9.74
C LEU A 25 -8.76 -15.55 8.61
N TYR A 26 -9.87 -14.97 8.13
CA TYR A 26 -9.84 -13.97 7.07
C TYR A 26 -8.89 -12.79 7.35
N PRO A 27 -8.99 -12.06 8.48
CA PRO A 27 -8.07 -10.95 8.76
C PRO A 27 -6.62 -11.42 8.93
N ILE A 28 -6.37 -12.63 9.44
CA ILE A 28 -5.00 -13.18 9.56
C ILE A 28 -4.36 -13.32 8.18
N PHE A 29 -5.08 -13.91 7.22
CA PHE A 29 -4.57 -14.05 5.85
C PHE A 29 -4.53 -12.72 5.11
N ALA A 30 -5.54 -11.87 5.28
CA ALA A 30 -5.59 -10.55 4.65
C ALA A 30 -4.46 -9.64 5.14
N TYR A 31 -4.01 -9.79 6.39
CA TYR A 31 -2.88 -9.05 6.94
C TYR A 31 -1.53 -9.44 6.29
N LEU A 32 -1.39 -10.71 5.87
CA LEU A 32 -0.19 -11.17 5.16
C LEU A 32 -0.15 -10.71 3.71
N VAL A 33 -1.32 -10.40 3.12
CA VAL A 33 -1.41 -9.88 1.75
C VAL A 33 -1.16 -8.36 1.79
N PRO A 34 -0.04 -7.87 1.23
CA PRO A 34 0.23 -6.44 1.24
C PRO A 34 -0.87 -5.68 0.49
N PRO A 35 -1.33 -4.51 1.01
CA PRO A 35 -2.33 -3.70 0.33
C PRO A 35 -1.79 -3.22 -1.03
N LYS A 36 -2.69 -3.19 -2.03
CA LYS A 36 -2.33 -2.84 -3.42
C LYS A 36 -1.82 -1.41 -3.59
N VAL A 37 -2.11 -0.52 -2.64
CA VAL A 37 -1.70 0.89 -2.69
C VAL A 37 -0.91 1.20 -1.42
N PRO A 38 0.41 0.96 -1.40
CA PRO A 38 1.21 1.20 -0.21
C PRO A 38 1.33 2.68 0.16
N GLU A 39 1.24 3.62 -0.80
CA GLU A 39 1.31 5.07 -0.56
C GLU A 39 0.53 5.84 -1.62
N ALA A 40 0.06 7.04 -1.29
CA ALA A 40 -0.49 7.99 -2.26
C ALA A 40 0.56 8.27 -3.34
N ASN A 41 0.15 8.29 -4.61
CA ASN A 41 1.05 8.61 -5.71
C ASN A 41 1.59 10.03 -5.48
N VAL A 42 2.86 10.13 -5.08
CA VAL A 42 3.48 11.41 -4.80
C VAL A 42 3.70 12.08 -6.14
N ASN A 43 2.81 12.99 -6.53
CA ASN A 43 2.90 13.69 -7.81
C ASN A 43 3.88 14.86 -7.77
N ALA A 44 4.19 15.38 -6.59
CA ALA A 44 5.10 16.51 -6.39
C ALA A 44 5.76 16.44 -5.02
N VAL A 45 7.06 16.76 -4.97
CA VAL A 45 7.83 16.95 -3.73
C VAL A 45 8.64 18.22 -3.83
N LYS A 46 8.78 18.93 -2.70
CA LYS A 46 9.69 20.07 -2.59
C LYS A 46 11.14 19.57 -2.62
N ALA A 47 11.85 19.85 -3.71
CA ALA A 47 13.22 19.36 -3.92
C ALA A 47 14.30 20.10 -3.12
N GLY A 48 14.07 21.36 -2.74
CA GLY A 48 15.05 22.21 -2.04
C GLY A 48 14.90 23.67 -2.46
N ALA A 49 15.80 24.55 -2.00
CA ALA A 49 15.90 25.91 -2.53
C ALA A 49 16.72 25.89 -3.83
N ALA A 50 16.41 26.77 -4.78
CA ALA A 50 17.16 26.84 -6.06
C ALA A 50 18.65 27.19 -5.86
N GLY A 51 19.02 27.79 -4.72
CA GLY A 51 20.40 28.07 -4.35
C GLY A 51 21.20 26.84 -3.91
N ASP A 52 20.52 25.76 -3.53
CA ASP A 52 21.17 24.51 -3.10
C ASP A 52 21.70 23.68 -4.28
N PHE A 53 21.31 24.04 -5.51
CA PHE A 53 21.71 23.37 -6.74
C PHE A 53 22.61 24.29 -7.58
N PRO A 54 23.95 24.19 -7.49
CA PRO A 54 24.86 24.93 -8.39
C PRO A 54 24.62 24.62 -9.88
N LEU A 55 25.13 25.45 -10.79
CA LEU A 55 25.15 25.08 -12.22
C LEU A 55 25.97 23.80 -12.43
N ASN A 56 25.55 22.96 -13.38
CA ASN A 56 26.18 21.66 -13.67
C ASN A 56 26.23 20.72 -12.46
N SER A 57 25.23 20.80 -11.58
CA SER A 57 25.13 19.93 -10.41
C SER A 57 23.96 18.95 -10.55
N SER A 58 24.11 17.81 -9.89
CA SER A 58 23.03 16.85 -9.70
C SER A 58 22.92 16.50 -8.22
N GLN A 59 21.70 16.36 -7.73
CA GLN A 59 21.44 16.00 -6.35
C GLN A 59 20.27 15.02 -6.26
N ILE A 60 20.41 14.07 -5.36
CA ILE A 60 19.41 13.04 -5.11
C ILE A 60 18.34 13.60 -4.18
N VAL A 61 17.09 13.59 -4.64
CA VAL A 61 15.91 14.05 -3.91
C VAL A 61 15.02 12.86 -3.60
N LYS A 62 14.48 12.83 -2.38
CA LYS A 62 13.52 11.79 -1.96
C LYS A 62 12.18 12.01 -2.67
N PHE A 63 11.71 11.04 -3.46
CA PHE A 63 10.41 11.08 -4.15
C PHE A 63 9.58 9.83 -3.83
N GLY A 64 8.80 9.89 -2.75
CA GLY A 64 8.13 8.71 -2.21
C GLY A 64 9.14 7.62 -1.80
N ARG A 65 8.96 6.40 -2.31
CA ARG A 65 9.82 5.23 -2.03
C ARG A 65 11.07 5.14 -2.90
N LYS A 66 11.19 5.96 -3.95
CA LYS A 66 12.33 5.92 -4.88
C LYS A 66 13.04 7.28 -4.87
N PRO A 67 14.37 7.32 -4.75
CA PRO A 67 15.11 8.55 -4.99
C PRO A 67 15.03 8.94 -6.47
N VAL A 68 14.96 10.23 -6.75
CA VAL A 68 15.03 10.82 -8.09
C VAL A 68 16.23 11.77 -8.14
N ILE A 69 16.89 11.89 -9.28
CA ILE A 69 18.03 12.79 -9.45
C ILE A 69 17.50 14.07 -10.08
N LEU A 70 17.69 15.19 -9.39
CA LEU A 70 17.46 16.51 -9.98
C LEU A 70 18.78 17.04 -10.54
N ILE A 71 18.78 17.42 -11.81
CA ILE A 71 19.92 17.97 -12.54
C ILE A 71 19.66 19.44 -12.82
N ARG A 72 20.62 20.31 -12.50
CA ARG A 72 20.65 21.69 -12.97
C ARG A 72 21.69 21.84 -14.06
N ASP A 73 21.22 22.14 -15.26
CA ASP A 73 22.04 22.26 -16.46
C ASP A 73 22.92 23.53 -16.45
N ASP A 74 23.86 23.63 -17.38
CA ASP A 74 24.69 24.82 -17.59
C ASP A 74 23.87 26.07 -17.96
N THR A 75 22.73 25.86 -18.63
CA THR A 75 21.72 26.88 -18.93
C THR A 75 20.87 27.29 -17.73
N GLY A 76 21.05 26.63 -16.58
CA GLY A 76 20.30 26.87 -15.35
C GLY A 76 18.91 26.22 -15.31
N GLN A 77 18.55 25.39 -16.30
CA GLN A 77 17.29 24.64 -16.33
C GLN A 77 17.34 23.40 -15.42
N PHE A 78 16.21 23.07 -14.79
CA PHE A 78 16.06 21.88 -13.95
C PHE A 78 15.44 20.72 -14.73
N ARG A 79 16.00 19.51 -14.57
CA ARG A 79 15.52 18.25 -15.18
C ARG A 79 15.54 17.14 -14.13
N ALA A 80 14.52 16.29 -14.11
CA ALA A 80 14.35 15.20 -13.15
C ALA A 80 13.93 13.90 -13.84
#